data_AF-A0A537HL67-F1
#
_entry.id   AF-A0A537HL67-F1
#
_cell.length_a   1.000
_cell.length_b   1.000
_cell.length_c   1.000
_cell.angle_alpha   90.00
_cell.angle_beta   90.00
_cell.angle_gamma   90.00
#
_symmetry.space_group_name_H-M   'P 1'
#
loop_
_entity.id
_entity.type
_entity.pdbx_description
1 polymer ?
#
loop_
_entity_poly.entity_id
_entity_poly.type
_entity_poly.pdbx_seq_one_letter_code
_entity_poly.pdbx_strand_id
1 'polypeptide(L)'
;MFYSSEAEATRAFIRDKLKLPCSDVGDGWLIFDLPEADLGVHPIDNDRKTAAGTHDLSFYCDRIKDTVAELKARGVSFKNEIEDHGYGFVTYFTMP
;
A
#
# COMPACT_ATOMS: atom_id res chain seq x y z
N MET A 1 1.50 10.63 -4.31
CA MET A 1 0.06 10.97 -4.19
C MET A 1 -0.75 9.93 -4.93
N PHE A 2 -1.87 9.50 -4.34
CA PHE A 2 -2.83 8.65 -5.04
C PHE A 2 -3.92 9.50 -5.68
N TYR A 3 -4.26 9.19 -6.92
CA TYR A 3 -5.44 9.68 -7.60
C TYR A 3 -6.43 8.53 -7.63
N SER A 4 -7.58 8.71 -6.99
CA SER A 4 -8.62 7.69 -6.90
C SER A 4 -9.95 8.25 -7.39
N SER A 5 -10.68 7.43 -8.14
CA SER A 5 -12.09 7.70 -8.50
C SER A 5 -13.02 7.57 -7.29
N GLU A 6 -12.58 6.94 -6.20
CA GLU A 6 -13.32 6.72 -4.96
C GLU A 6 -12.58 7.34 -3.76
N ALA A 7 -12.12 8.59 -3.90
CA ALA A 7 -11.19 9.23 -2.96
C ALA A 7 -11.59 9.14 -1.47
N GLU A 8 -12.87 9.31 -1.13
CA GLU A 8 -13.35 9.19 0.25
C GLU A 8 -13.21 7.76 0.78
N ALA A 9 -13.58 6.76 -0.04
CA ALA A 9 -13.47 5.35 0.31
C ALA A 9 -11.99 4.93 0.43
N THR A 10 -11.12 5.40 -0.46
CA THR A 10 -9.67 5.16 -0.37
C THR A 10 -9.09 5.75 0.91
N ARG A 11 -9.44 7.00 1.26
CA ARG A 11 -8.99 7.63 2.52
C ARG A 11 -9.49 6.86 3.75
N ALA A 12 -10.76 6.49 3.77
CA ALA A 12 -11.34 5.70 4.85
C ALA A 12 -10.66 4.33 4.97
N PHE A 13 -10.33 3.68 3.85
CA PHE A 13 -9.59 2.42 3.84
C PHE A 13 -8.21 2.58 4.50
N ILE A 14 -7.43 3.58 4.09
CA ILE A 14 -6.08 3.79 4.64
C ILE A 14 -6.15 4.14 6.14
N ARG A 15 -7.10 4.99 6.55
CA ARG A 15 -7.30 5.36 7.97
C ARG A 15 -7.79 4.19 8.83
N ASP A 16 -8.82 3.49 8.39
CA ASP A 16 -9.54 2.55 9.27
C ASP A 16 -8.99 1.12 9.17
N LYS A 17 -8.53 0.72 7.98
CA LYS A 17 -8.02 -0.63 7.70
C LYS A 17 -6.51 -0.71 7.87
N LEU A 18 -5.77 0.19 7.25
CA LEU A 18 -4.31 0.22 7.39
C LEU A 18 -3.87 0.89 8.69
N LYS A 19 -4.73 1.72 9.30
CA LYS A 19 -4.46 2.45 10.54
C LYS A 19 -3.18 3.29 10.47
N LEU A 20 -2.89 3.83 9.30
CA LEU A 20 -1.82 4.82 9.18
C LEU A 20 -2.24 6.09 9.91
N PRO A 21 -1.34 6.71 10.68
CA PRO A 21 -1.65 7.98 11.32
C PRO A 21 -1.90 9.04 10.26
N CYS A 22 -2.79 9.97 10.56
CA CYS A 22 -3.15 11.02 9.63
C CYS A 22 -3.65 12.27 10.34
N SER A 23 -3.52 13.39 9.65
CA SER A 23 -4.07 14.68 10.02
C SER A 23 -5.20 15.07 9.05
N ASP A 24 -6.35 15.47 9.58
CA ASP A 24 -7.42 16.09 8.79
C ASP A 24 -7.13 17.59 8.64
N VAL A 25 -6.93 18.05 7.41
CA VAL A 25 -6.63 19.45 7.10
C VAL A 25 -7.88 20.24 6.67
N GLY A 26 -9.07 19.69 6.89
CA GLY A 26 -10.36 20.30 6.58
C GLY A 26 -11.17 19.45 5.60
N ASP A 27 -12.50 19.45 5.76
CA ASP A 27 -13.47 18.82 4.85
C ASP A 27 -13.18 17.33 4.55
N GLY A 28 -12.60 16.58 5.50
CA GLY A 28 -12.26 15.17 5.32
C GLY A 28 -11.05 14.94 4.40
N TRP A 29 -10.23 15.97 4.19
CA TRP A 29 -8.97 15.87 3.48
C TRP A 29 -7.88 15.34 4.41
N LEU A 30 -7.64 14.03 4.36
CA LEU A 30 -6.62 13.38 5.19
C LEU A 30 -5.24 13.44 4.55
N ILE A 31 -4.24 13.84 5.33
CA ILE A 31 -2.81 13.69 5.04
C ILE A 31 -2.28 12.57 5.92
N PHE A 32 -1.71 11.51 5.33
CA PHE A 32 -1.19 10.35 6.05
C PHE A 32 0.30 10.52 6.38
N ASP A 33 0.62 10.31 7.64
CA ASP A 33 1.96 10.51 8.21
C ASP A 33 2.72 9.18 8.19
N LEU A 34 3.48 8.92 7.13
CA LEU A 34 4.33 7.73 7.09
C LEU A 34 5.53 7.94 8.03
N PRO A 35 5.79 7.02 8.97
CA PRO A 35 6.88 7.18 9.93
C PRO A 35 8.26 7.12 9.24
N GLU A 36 8.34 6.35 8.15
CA GLU A 36 9.55 6.14 7.36
C GLU A 36 9.16 5.85 5.91
N ALA A 37 10.02 6.22 4.97
CA ALA A 37 9.82 5.99 3.55
C ALA A 37 11.15 5.85 2.81
N ASP A 38 11.22 4.84 1.95
CA ASP A 38 12.33 4.59 1.05
C ASP A 38 11.93 4.82 -0.41
N LEU A 39 12.90 5.16 -1.25
CA LEU A 39 12.72 5.34 -2.69
C LEU A 39 13.71 4.47 -3.47
N GLY A 40 13.17 3.56 -4.28
CA GLY A 40 13.93 2.78 -5.25
C GLY A 40 13.65 3.25 -6.69
N VAL A 41 14.68 3.22 -7.54
CA VAL A 41 14.55 3.46 -8.99
C VAL A 41 14.85 2.17 -9.72
N HIS A 42 13.81 1.52 -10.25
CA HIS A 42 13.96 0.31 -11.06
C HIS A 42 14.29 0.66 -12.51
N PRO A 43 15.20 -0.08 -13.16
CA PRO A 43 15.36 0.03 -14.61
C PRO A 43 14.07 -0.38 -15.32
N ILE A 44 13.75 0.28 -16.44
CA ILE A 44 12.69 -0.19 -17.34
C ILE A 44 13.18 -1.50 -17.95
N ASP A 45 12.37 -2.56 -17.87
CA ASP A 45 12.74 -3.82 -18.49
C ASP A 45 12.69 -3.71 -20.03
N ASN A 46 13.57 -4.46 -20.70
CA ASN A 46 13.56 -4.51 -22.17
C ASN A 46 12.32 -5.25 -22.70
N ASP A 47 11.63 -6.02 -21.85
CA ASP A 47 10.41 -6.75 -22.17
C ASP A 47 9.16 -5.84 -22.24
N ARG A 48 9.30 -4.55 -21.93
CA ARG A 48 8.23 -3.52 -21.88
C ARG A 48 7.05 -3.89 -20.98
N LYS A 49 7.27 -4.69 -19.94
CA LYS A 49 6.20 -5.06 -18.99
C LYS A 49 5.81 -3.87 -18.11
N THR A 50 6.75 -2.97 -17.86
CA THR A 50 6.54 -1.76 -17.05
C THR A 50 6.92 -0.53 -17.86
N ALA A 51 5.98 0.40 -18.05
CA ALA A 51 6.24 1.63 -18.79
C ALA A 51 7.05 2.64 -17.96
N ALA A 52 7.83 3.51 -18.62
CA ALA A 52 8.48 4.65 -17.98
C ALA A 52 7.46 5.50 -17.22
N GLY A 53 7.78 5.89 -15.97
CA GLY A 53 6.86 6.64 -15.11
C GLY A 53 5.80 5.80 -14.40
N THR A 54 5.83 4.48 -14.53
CA THR A 54 5.08 3.60 -13.63
C THR A 54 5.67 3.70 -12.23
N HIS A 55 4.81 3.76 -11.22
CA HIS A 55 5.20 3.82 -9.82
C HIS A 55 4.52 2.69 -9.05
N ASP A 56 5.29 2.03 -8.21
CA ASP A 56 4.78 1.08 -7.21
C ASP A 56 4.89 1.70 -5.81
N LEU A 57 3.90 1.40 -4.96
CA LEU A 57 3.98 1.69 -3.53
C LEU A 57 3.88 0.37 -2.76
N SER A 58 4.84 0.15 -1.88
CA SER A 58 4.83 -0.97 -0.93
C SER A 58 4.79 -0.43 0.49
N PHE A 59 4.06 -1.13 1.35
CA PHE A 59 4.16 -0.97 2.81
C PHE A 59 4.99 -2.14 3.33
N TYR A 60 5.99 -1.85 4.17
CA TYR A 60 6.84 -2.88 4.75
C TYR A 60 6.54 -3.03 6.24
N CYS A 61 6.88 -4.21 6.76
CA CYS A 61 6.71 -4.54 8.18
C CYS A 61 7.67 -5.68 8.55
N ASP A 62 7.98 -5.81 9.84
CA ASP A 62 8.91 -6.83 10.32
C ASP A 62 8.29 -8.25 10.30
N ARG A 63 6.96 -8.36 10.46
CA ARG A 63 6.25 -9.63 10.64
C ARG A 63 5.05 -9.75 9.71
N ILE A 64 5.31 -9.99 8.42
CA ILE A 64 4.27 -10.01 7.37
C ILE A 64 3.10 -10.96 7.65
N LYS A 65 3.33 -12.14 8.24
CA LYS A 65 2.26 -13.10 8.56
C LYS A 65 1.27 -12.55 9.58
N ASP A 66 1.79 -11.93 10.64
CA ASP A 66 0.97 -11.31 11.69
C ASP A 66 0.22 -10.10 11.12
N THR A 67 0.92 -9.24 10.38
CA THR A 67 0.34 -8.05 9.73
C THR A 67 -0.80 -8.43 8.78
N VAL A 68 -0.62 -9.45 7.95
CA VAL A 68 -1.67 -9.94 7.03
C VAL A 68 -2.86 -10.49 7.81
N ALA A 69 -2.64 -11.25 8.88
CA ALA A 69 -3.71 -11.76 9.72
C ALA A 69 -4.52 -10.62 10.37
N GLU A 70 -3.85 -9.59 10.90
CA GLU A 70 -4.50 -8.42 11.49
C GLU A 70 -5.28 -7.61 10.44
N LEU A 71 -4.69 -7.40 9.25
CA LEU A 71 -5.37 -6.70 8.15
C LEU A 71 -6.59 -7.48 7.64
N LYS A 72 -6.49 -8.81 7.53
CA LYS A 72 -7.64 -9.67 7.20
C LYS A 72 -8.74 -9.58 8.26
N ALA A 73 -8.38 -9.58 9.55
CA ALA A 73 -9.35 -9.37 10.64
C ALA A 73 -10.04 -7.99 10.57
N ARG A 74 -9.35 -6.98 10.00
CA ARG A 74 -9.94 -5.66 9.70
C ARG A 74 -10.74 -5.64 8.40
N GLY A 75 -10.78 -6.72 7.62
CA GLY A 75 -11.54 -6.82 6.37
C GLY A 75 -10.75 -6.42 5.12
N VAL A 76 -9.42 -6.43 5.16
CA VAL A 76 -8.59 -6.27 3.96
C VAL A 76 -8.52 -7.57 3.18
N SER A 77 -8.85 -7.50 1.89
CA SER A 77 -8.75 -8.62 0.95
C SER A 77 -7.40 -8.64 0.25
N PHE A 78 -6.72 -9.78 0.30
CA PHE A 78 -5.44 -10.01 -0.38
C PHE A 78 -5.68 -10.80 -1.67
N LYS A 79 -4.95 -10.46 -2.73
CA LYS A 79 -5.03 -11.11 -4.04
C LYS A 79 -4.37 -12.48 -4.06
N ASN A 80 -3.23 -12.61 -3.38
CA ASN A 80 -2.38 -13.79 -3.39
C ASN A 80 -2.01 -14.19 -1.96
N GLU A 81 -1.37 -15.36 -1.82
CA GLU A 81 -0.71 -15.72 -0.56
C GLU A 81 0.56 -14.89 -0.32
N ILE A 82 1.25 -15.15 0.79
CA ILE A 82 2.55 -14.54 1.05
C ILE A 82 3.59 -15.37 0.33
N GLU A 83 4.35 -14.74 -0.56
CA GLU A 83 5.33 -15.39 -1.43
C GLU A 83 6.74 -14.83 -1.17
N ASP A 84 7.76 -15.68 -1.28
CA ASP A 84 9.16 -15.24 -1.20
C ASP A 84 9.62 -14.76 -2.59
N HIS A 85 9.94 -13.48 -2.70
CA HIS A 85 10.38 -12.84 -3.93
C HIS A 85 11.92 -12.74 -4.03
N GLY A 86 12.67 -13.37 -3.13
CA GLY A 86 14.13 -13.39 -3.09
C GLY A 86 14.77 -12.17 -2.42
N TYR A 87 14.06 -11.05 -2.33
CA TYR A 87 14.44 -9.87 -1.53
C TYR A 87 13.59 -9.70 -0.27
N GLY A 88 12.59 -10.56 -0.07
CA GLY A 88 11.65 -10.48 1.04
C GLY A 88 10.36 -11.22 0.73
N PHE A 89 9.52 -11.33 1.75
CA PHE A 89 8.18 -11.88 1.63
C PHE A 89 7.19 -10.80 1.19
N VAL A 90 6.36 -11.09 0.20
CA VAL A 90 5.48 -10.12 -0.44
C VAL A 90 4.08 -10.71 -0.60
N THR A 91 3.07 -9.85 -0.49
CA THR A 91 1.70 -10.13 -0.91
C THR A 91 1.03 -8.82 -1.32
N TYR A 92 -0.09 -8.90 -2.04
CA TYR A 92 -0.78 -7.74 -2.60
C TYR A 92 -2.22 -7.68 -2.12
N PHE A 93 -2.71 -6.48 -1.82
CA PHE A 93 -4.12 -6.21 -1.55
C PHE A 93 -4.62 -5.08 -2.44
N THR A 94 -5.94 -4.94 -2.57
CA THR A 94 -6.58 -3.82 -3.27
C THR A 94 -7.11 -2.80 -2.29
N MET A 95 -7.08 -1.54 -2.71
CA MET A 95 -7.83 -0.45 -2.09
C MET A 95 -8.91 0.01 -3.07
N PRO A 96 -10.02 0.58 -2.57
CA PRO A 96 -11.01 1.27 -3.40
C PRO A 96 -10.36 2.39 -4.23
#